data_AF-A0A7R9QWR5-F1
#
_entry.id   AF-A0A7R9QWR5-F1
#
_cell.length_a   1.000
_cell.length_b   1.000
_cell.length_c   1.000
_cell.angle_alpha   90.00
_cell.angle_beta   90.00
_cell.angle_gamma   90.00
#
_symmetry.space_group_name_H-M   'P 1'
#
loop_
_entity.id
_entity.type
_entity.pdbx_description
1 polymer ?
#
loop_
_entity_poly.entity_id
_entity_poly.type
_entity_poly.pdbx_seq_one_letter_code
_entity_poly.pdbx_strand_id
1 'polypeptide(L)'
;MRQTVVTFTNGDRIKPKIYKPIESNYFCFRRLNATHQIGCNSKEGGNVGVVHVVNDQTDIDHVLKTGQHYPYIPVITAKYFKLLTDPRICRDILNQFKSSPKRITGVLVIDEKRTSEVTGLSPDKTCPNDGFGLYADDTTYGHCGQQEWNSAGESTLKHNDGLMFNDWPFPIFMVRNATNIEEIKDCFKRYGGPEYPLCGIQLEAPMNAAKDSVACIRR
;
A
#
# COMPACT_ATOMS: atom_id res chain seq x y z
N MET A 1 -42.73 -51.56 -11.14
CA MET A 1 -42.27 -50.16 -11.22
C MET A 1 -41.09 -49.99 -10.26
N ARG A 2 -39.86 -49.81 -10.76
CA ARG A 2 -38.71 -49.47 -9.91
C ARG A 2 -38.63 -47.95 -9.82
N GLN A 3 -38.84 -47.39 -8.64
CA GLN A 3 -38.58 -45.98 -8.38
C GLN A 3 -37.06 -45.80 -8.27
N THR A 4 -36.49 -45.08 -9.22
CA THR A 4 -35.11 -44.59 -9.16
C THR A 4 -35.07 -43.46 -8.13
N VAL A 5 -34.46 -43.72 -6.97
CA VAL A 5 -34.16 -42.69 -5.98
C VAL A 5 -33.01 -41.86 -6.53
N VAL A 6 -33.30 -40.62 -6.95
CA VAL A 6 -32.28 -39.64 -7.32
C VAL A 6 -31.83 -38.96 -6.03
N THR A 7 -30.68 -39.35 -5.50
CA THR A 7 -30.01 -38.65 -4.41
C THR A 7 -29.38 -37.37 -4.96
N PHE A 8 -29.97 -36.22 -4.63
CA PHE A 8 -29.37 -34.91 -4.90
C PHE A 8 -28.18 -34.72 -3.95
N THR A 9 -26.96 -34.74 -4.51
CA THR A 9 -25.77 -34.33 -3.77
C THR A 9 -25.71 -32.81 -3.75
N ASN A 10 -25.86 -32.21 -2.56
CA ASN A 10 -25.63 -30.78 -2.37
C ASN A 10 -24.12 -30.51 -2.40
N GLY A 11 -23.61 -30.03 -3.53
CA GLY A 11 -22.24 -29.55 -3.65
C GLY A 11 -22.07 -28.25 -2.88
N ASP A 12 -21.21 -28.25 -1.86
CA ASP A 12 -20.91 -27.06 -1.09
C ASP A 12 -19.72 -26.31 -1.69
N ARG A 13 -19.78 -24.97 -1.70
CA ARG A 13 -18.73 -24.16 -2.33
C ARG A 13 -17.49 -24.17 -1.44
N ILE A 14 -16.36 -24.61 -1.98
CA ILE A 14 -15.09 -24.67 -1.23
C ILE A 14 -14.46 -23.28 -1.07
N LYS A 15 -14.56 -22.41 -2.09
CA LYS A 15 -13.97 -21.06 -2.08
C LYS A 15 -14.30 -20.23 -0.81
N PRO A 16 -15.57 -20.08 -0.37
CA PRO A 16 -15.90 -19.30 0.82
C PRO A 16 -15.42 -19.93 2.14
N LYS A 17 -14.99 -21.21 2.12
CA LYS A 17 -14.39 -21.88 3.28
C LYS A 17 -12.89 -21.57 3.43
N ILE A 18 -12.25 -21.13 2.35
CA ILE A 18 -10.81 -20.85 2.29
C ILE A 18 -10.55 -19.34 2.24
N TYR A 19 -11.28 -18.63 1.38
CA TYR A 19 -11.04 -17.22 1.09
C TYR A 19 -12.16 -16.34 1.60
N LYS A 20 -11.77 -15.27 2.28
CA LYS A 20 -12.66 -14.17 2.65
C LYS A 20 -12.32 -12.95 1.77
N PRO A 21 -13.31 -12.38 1.05
CA PRO A 21 -13.08 -11.14 0.33
C PRO A 21 -12.92 -9.98 1.33
N ILE A 22 -11.93 -9.14 1.08
CA ILE A 22 -11.67 -7.91 1.81
C ILE A 22 -12.01 -6.73 0.90
N GLU A 23 -12.48 -5.62 1.48
CA GLU A 23 -12.68 -4.37 0.77
C GLU A 23 -11.43 -3.95 -0.03
N SER A 24 -11.61 -3.66 -1.31
CA SER A 24 -10.54 -3.25 -2.25
C SER A 24 -10.80 -1.87 -2.88
N ASN A 25 -11.62 -1.04 -2.23
CA ASN A 25 -12.04 0.27 -2.78
C ASN A 25 -10.91 1.29 -2.89
N TYR A 26 -9.84 1.13 -2.10
CA TYR A 26 -8.74 2.07 -2.06
C TYR A 26 -7.42 1.33 -2.31
N PHE A 27 -6.83 1.57 -3.46
CA PHE A 27 -5.54 1.01 -3.83
C PHE A 27 -4.71 2.06 -4.57
N CYS A 28 -3.41 1.94 -4.42
CA CYS A 28 -2.45 2.69 -5.20
C CYS A 28 -2.40 2.12 -6.62
N PHE A 29 -2.49 2.99 -7.63
CA PHE A 29 -2.52 2.61 -9.03
C PHE A 29 -1.41 3.32 -9.80
N ARG A 30 -1.02 2.73 -10.93
CA ARG A 30 0.04 3.29 -11.77
C ARG A 30 -0.45 4.51 -12.54
N ARG A 31 0.35 5.57 -12.52
CA ARG A 31 0.22 6.73 -13.42
C ARG A 31 1.51 6.88 -14.22
N LEU A 32 1.40 7.47 -15.41
CA LEU A 32 2.53 7.69 -16.31
C LEU A 32 2.69 9.19 -16.56
N ASN A 33 3.94 9.63 -16.68
CA ASN A 33 4.29 10.90 -17.30
C ASN A 33 5.12 10.64 -18.57
N ALA A 34 5.58 11.70 -19.23
CA ALA A 34 6.32 11.58 -20.49
C ALA A 34 7.63 10.77 -20.39
N THR A 35 8.21 10.64 -19.20
CA THR A 35 9.56 10.08 -19.00
C THR A 35 9.61 8.89 -18.04
N HIS A 36 8.64 8.74 -17.15
CA HIS A 36 8.63 7.81 -16.03
C HIS A 36 7.21 7.31 -15.72
N GLN A 37 7.16 6.31 -14.85
CA GLN A 37 5.95 5.82 -14.20
C GLN A 37 6.01 6.09 -12.70
N ILE A 38 4.85 6.24 -12.07
CA ILE A 38 4.67 6.44 -10.63
C ILE A 38 3.52 5.58 -10.13
N GLY A 39 3.39 5.43 -8.82
CA GLY A 39 2.34 4.65 -8.18
C GLY A 39 2.71 3.18 -8.03
N CYS A 40 1.71 2.30 -8.02
CA CYS A 40 1.88 0.91 -7.61
C CYS A 40 1.29 -0.07 -8.63
N ASN A 41 1.69 -1.33 -8.52
CA ASN A 41 1.22 -2.40 -9.39
C ASN A 41 1.32 -3.76 -8.68
N SER A 42 0.38 -4.66 -8.91
CA SER A 42 0.55 -6.08 -8.60
C SER A 42 1.08 -6.88 -9.79
N LYS A 43 1.54 -8.10 -9.55
CA LYS A 43 1.72 -9.12 -10.58
C LYS A 43 0.36 -9.49 -11.16
N GLU A 44 0.38 -10.04 -12.37
CA GLU A 44 -0.77 -10.74 -12.93
C GLU A 44 -1.13 -11.93 -12.02
N GLY A 45 -2.40 -12.07 -11.67
CA GLY A 45 -2.86 -13.03 -10.65
C GLY A 45 -2.60 -12.60 -9.20
N GLY A 46 -2.09 -11.39 -8.97
CA GLY A 46 -1.93 -10.78 -7.65
C GLY A 46 -0.66 -11.18 -6.89
N ASN A 47 -0.45 -10.48 -5.77
CA ASN A 47 0.67 -10.70 -4.86
C ASN A 47 0.16 -11.35 -3.57
N VAL A 48 0.63 -12.56 -3.28
CA VAL A 48 0.29 -13.30 -2.05
C VAL A 48 1.44 -13.19 -1.05
N GLY A 49 1.13 -12.93 0.21
CA GLY A 49 2.11 -12.94 1.29
C GLY A 49 1.51 -13.16 2.67
N VAL A 50 2.38 -13.51 3.62
CA VAL A 50 2.02 -13.72 5.02
C VAL A 50 1.72 -12.38 5.68
N VAL A 51 0.59 -12.29 6.36
CA VAL A 51 0.16 -11.08 7.06
C VAL A 51 1.02 -10.88 8.30
N HIS A 52 1.56 -9.67 8.48
CA HIS A 52 2.25 -9.29 9.70
C HIS A 52 1.83 -7.88 10.12
N VAL A 53 1.18 -7.74 11.27
CA VAL A 53 0.72 -6.42 11.75
C VAL A 53 1.89 -5.68 12.37
N VAL A 54 2.14 -4.45 11.90
CA VAL A 54 3.26 -3.60 12.32
C VAL A 54 2.76 -2.59 13.35
N ASN A 55 3.28 -2.68 14.57
CA ASN A 55 2.99 -1.78 15.68
C ASN A 55 4.20 -0.92 16.07
N ASP A 56 5.41 -1.42 15.84
CA ASP A 56 6.66 -0.74 16.17
C ASP A 56 7.83 -1.13 15.25
N GLN A 57 9.03 -0.62 15.55
CA GLN A 57 10.24 -0.87 14.77
C GLN A 57 10.69 -2.34 14.79
N THR A 58 10.34 -3.10 15.84
CA THR A 58 10.68 -4.53 15.93
C THR A 58 9.89 -5.36 14.93
N ASP A 59 8.62 -5.02 14.70
CA ASP A 59 7.80 -5.65 13.66
C ASP A 59 8.32 -5.31 12.25
N ILE A 60 8.83 -4.10 12.05
CA ILE A 60 9.50 -3.69 10.80
C ILE A 60 10.76 -4.55 10.58
N ASP A 61 11.60 -4.68 11.61
CA ASP A 61 12.80 -5.53 11.54
C ASP A 61 12.44 -7.01 11.35
N HIS A 62 11.30 -7.47 11.87
CA HIS A 62 10.81 -8.83 11.67
C HIS A 62 10.56 -9.10 10.19
N VAL A 63 9.72 -8.29 9.53
CA VAL A 63 9.39 -8.49 8.12
C VAL A 63 10.60 -8.28 7.21
N LEU A 64 11.52 -7.38 7.60
CA LEU A 64 12.71 -7.05 6.81
C LEU A 64 13.89 -8.02 7.00
N LYS A 65 14.05 -8.66 8.16
CA LYS A 65 15.30 -9.37 8.50
C LYS A 65 15.08 -10.75 9.11
N THR A 66 14.30 -10.86 10.18
CA THR A 66 14.33 -12.06 11.04
C THR A 66 13.22 -13.08 10.77
N GLY A 67 12.06 -12.64 10.30
CA GLY A 67 10.91 -13.52 10.10
C GLY A 67 11.14 -14.57 9.00
N GLN A 68 10.77 -15.82 9.24
CA GLN A 68 11.14 -16.96 8.37
C GLN A 68 10.22 -17.16 7.16
N HIS A 69 8.95 -16.76 7.25
CA HIS A 69 7.88 -17.04 6.28
C HIS A 69 7.68 -15.92 5.26
N TYR A 70 8.77 -15.41 4.70
CA TYR A 70 8.67 -14.44 3.60
C TYR A 70 8.13 -15.12 2.32
N PRO A 71 7.42 -14.38 1.44
CA PRO A 71 7.20 -12.94 1.47
C PRO A 71 6.07 -12.50 2.41
N TYR A 72 6.27 -11.32 3.02
CA TYR A 72 5.33 -10.66 3.92
C TYR A 72 4.50 -9.59 3.21
N ILE A 73 3.30 -9.40 3.74
CA ILE A 73 2.48 -8.20 3.55
C ILE A 73 2.34 -7.53 4.92
N PRO A 74 3.20 -6.54 5.23
CA PRO A 74 3.06 -5.75 6.43
C PRO A 74 1.72 -4.99 6.42
N VAL A 75 1.00 -5.09 7.53
CA VAL A 75 -0.24 -4.35 7.79
C VAL A 75 0.08 -3.20 8.73
N ILE A 76 -0.01 -1.98 8.20
CA ILE A 76 0.39 -0.76 8.90
C ILE A 76 -0.88 0.02 9.25
N THR A 77 -1.06 0.36 10.52
CA THR A 77 -2.17 1.25 10.89
C THR A 77 -1.88 2.66 10.38
N ALA A 78 -2.86 3.36 9.82
CA ALA A 78 -2.74 4.76 9.42
C ALA A 78 -2.26 5.66 10.60
N LYS A 79 -2.65 5.29 11.83
CA LYS A 79 -2.13 5.89 13.07
C LYS A 79 -0.63 5.69 13.26
N TYR A 80 -0.05 4.58 12.82
CA TYR A 80 1.40 4.38 12.88
C TYR A 80 2.11 5.48 12.09
N PHE A 81 1.63 5.84 10.90
CA PHE A 81 2.12 7.01 10.17
C PHE A 81 1.94 8.35 10.90
N LYS A 82 0.97 8.47 11.81
CA LYS A 82 0.74 9.65 12.68
C LYS A 82 1.66 9.66 13.92
N LEU A 83 1.93 8.50 14.52
CA LEU A 83 2.75 8.37 15.73
C LEU A 83 4.24 8.57 15.45
N LEU A 84 4.64 8.42 14.18
CA LEU A 84 5.94 8.86 13.74
C LEU A 84 5.98 10.38 13.90
N THR A 85 6.75 10.83 14.89
CA THR A 85 7.06 12.25 15.14
C THR A 85 7.70 12.94 13.94
N ASP A 86 8.12 12.13 12.95
CA ASP A 86 8.70 12.53 11.69
C ASP A 86 8.10 11.71 10.53
N PRO A 87 7.18 12.27 9.75
CA PRO A 87 6.64 11.65 8.55
C PRO A 87 7.66 11.21 7.49
N ARG A 88 8.94 11.68 7.52
CA ARG A 88 10.01 11.09 6.70
C ARG A 88 10.12 9.58 6.94
N ILE A 89 9.82 9.14 8.16
CA ILE A 89 9.86 7.74 8.53
C ILE A 89 8.84 6.91 7.73
N CYS A 90 7.69 7.46 7.32
CA CYS A 90 6.75 6.75 6.44
C CYS A 90 7.42 6.39 5.09
N ARG A 91 8.02 7.38 4.43
CA ARG A 91 8.76 7.19 3.18
C ARG A 91 9.96 6.28 3.37
N ASP A 92 10.68 6.44 4.47
CA ASP A 92 11.88 5.65 4.76
C ASP A 92 11.51 4.18 4.99
N ILE A 93 10.38 3.89 5.64
CA ILE A 93 9.85 2.53 5.79
C ILE A 93 9.45 1.95 4.44
N LEU A 94 8.68 2.69 3.63
CA LEU A 94 8.28 2.21 2.30
C LEU A 94 9.49 2.02 1.37
N ASN A 95 10.53 2.85 1.50
CA ASN A 95 11.80 2.69 0.79
C ASN A 95 12.60 1.48 1.28
N GLN A 96 12.61 1.19 2.59
CA GLN A 96 13.20 -0.03 3.13
C GLN A 96 12.48 -1.28 2.58
N PHE A 97 11.14 -1.25 2.52
CA PHE A 97 10.36 -2.32 1.89
C PHE A 97 10.67 -2.47 0.40
N LYS A 98 10.75 -1.35 -0.33
CA LYS A 98 11.15 -1.31 -1.75
C LYS A 98 12.54 -1.89 -1.98
N SER A 99 13.46 -1.66 -1.04
CA SER A 99 14.83 -2.19 -1.08
C SER A 99 14.91 -3.68 -0.70
N SER A 100 13.79 -4.30 -0.32
CA SER A 100 13.71 -5.69 0.14
C SER A 100 12.72 -6.54 -0.67
N PRO A 101 12.84 -6.60 -2.02
CA PRO A 101 11.84 -7.18 -2.92
C PRO A 101 11.64 -8.69 -2.77
N LYS A 102 12.57 -9.41 -2.14
CA LYS A 102 12.41 -10.84 -1.81
C LYS A 102 11.54 -11.05 -0.57
N ARG A 103 11.49 -10.06 0.32
CA ARG A 103 10.81 -10.16 1.61
C ARG A 103 9.45 -9.50 1.63
N ILE A 104 9.27 -8.40 0.91
CA ILE A 104 8.01 -7.67 0.88
C ILE A 104 7.36 -7.83 -0.50
N THR A 105 6.12 -8.28 -0.53
CA THR A 105 5.36 -8.51 -1.77
C THR A 105 4.16 -7.56 -1.92
N GLY A 106 3.83 -6.80 -0.89
CA GLY A 106 2.71 -5.86 -0.87
C GLY A 106 2.66 -5.14 0.46
N VAL A 107 1.88 -4.06 0.54
CA VAL A 107 1.65 -3.33 1.79
C VAL A 107 0.15 -3.11 1.95
N LEU A 108 -0.34 -3.30 3.18
CA LEU A 108 -1.72 -3.03 3.53
C LEU A 108 -1.77 -1.94 4.59
N VAL A 109 -2.58 -0.91 4.35
CA VAL A 109 -2.81 0.18 5.30
C VAL A 109 -4.21 0.02 5.88
N ILE A 110 -4.34 0.03 7.20
CA ILE A 110 -5.65 -0.03 7.88
C ILE A 110 -5.99 1.32 8.51
N ASP A 111 -7.16 1.85 8.21
CA ASP A 111 -7.69 3.10 8.77
C ASP A 111 -8.81 2.78 9.77
N GLU A 112 -8.41 2.54 11.01
CA GLU A 112 -9.30 2.05 12.09
C GLU A 112 -10.31 3.08 12.58
N LYS A 113 -10.04 4.37 12.43
CA LYS A 113 -10.82 5.44 13.08
C LYS A 113 -11.31 6.53 12.13
N ARG A 114 -11.34 6.28 10.81
CA ARG A 114 -11.60 7.31 9.78
C ARG A 114 -10.96 8.62 10.20
N THR A 115 -9.69 8.57 10.56
CA THR A 115 -9.06 9.59 11.39
C THR A 115 -9.21 10.95 10.70
N SER A 116 -10.16 11.77 11.14
CA SER A 116 -10.35 13.16 10.71
C SER A 116 -9.20 14.07 11.19
N GLU A 117 -8.20 13.49 11.84
CA GLU A 117 -7.09 14.14 12.54
C GLU A 117 -5.73 13.61 12.08
N VAL A 118 -5.58 13.19 10.81
CA VAL A 118 -4.24 13.05 10.21
C VAL A 118 -3.77 14.46 9.86
N THR A 119 -3.22 15.16 10.84
CA THR A 119 -2.61 16.47 10.63
C THR A 119 -1.18 16.26 10.16
N GLY A 120 -0.86 16.73 8.96
CA GLY A 120 0.54 16.95 8.56
C GLY A 120 1.16 15.98 7.54
N LEU A 121 0.45 14.96 7.05
CA LEU A 121 0.95 14.19 5.91
C LEU A 121 0.40 14.76 4.59
N SER A 122 1.30 15.25 3.74
CA SER A 122 0.99 15.63 2.36
C SER A 122 1.78 14.73 1.41
N PRO A 123 1.13 13.84 0.64
CA PRO A 123 1.85 12.94 -0.27
C PRO A 123 2.36 13.65 -1.54
N ASP A 124 1.99 14.93 -1.73
CA ASP A 124 2.37 15.75 -2.88
C ASP A 124 3.76 16.39 -2.69
N LYS A 125 4.31 16.99 -3.74
CA LYS A 125 5.59 17.71 -3.72
C LYS A 125 5.49 19.03 -2.98
N THR A 126 6.63 19.53 -2.49
CA THR A 126 6.80 20.87 -1.89
C THR A 126 6.30 22.00 -2.81
N CYS A 127 6.58 21.87 -4.12
CA CYS A 127 6.19 22.79 -5.19
C CYS A 127 5.28 22.06 -6.19
N PRO A 128 3.95 22.07 -6.01
CA PRO A 128 3.01 21.46 -6.94
C PRO A 128 3.09 22.12 -8.34
N ASN A 129 3.02 21.29 -9.40
CA ASN A 129 3.11 21.73 -10.80
C ASN A 129 4.38 22.51 -11.17
N ASP A 130 5.48 22.26 -10.45
CA ASP A 130 6.78 22.83 -10.80
C ASP A 130 7.17 22.53 -12.25
N GLY A 131 7.66 23.55 -12.96
CA GLY A 131 8.01 23.51 -14.39
C GLY A 131 6.84 23.62 -15.37
N PHE A 132 5.60 23.73 -14.89
CA PHE A 132 4.40 23.87 -15.75
C PHE A 132 3.62 25.18 -15.52
N GLY A 133 4.07 26.02 -14.58
CA GLY A 133 3.46 27.30 -14.26
C GLY A 133 3.97 28.46 -15.11
N LEU A 134 3.37 29.63 -14.93
CA LEU A 134 3.76 30.88 -15.62
C LEU A 134 5.23 31.26 -15.37
N TYR A 135 5.75 30.92 -14.19
CA TYR A 135 7.09 31.30 -13.73
C TYR A 135 8.16 30.22 -14.00
N ALA A 136 7.90 29.20 -14.83
CA ALA A 136 8.80 28.06 -15.00
C ALA A 136 10.25 28.44 -15.34
N ASP A 137 10.44 29.45 -16.19
CA ASP A 137 11.76 29.94 -16.63
C ASP A 137 12.20 31.23 -15.89
N ASP A 138 11.43 31.67 -14.89
CA ASP A 138 11.75 32.88 -14.13
C ASP A 138 12.82 32.60 -13.07
N THR A 139 13.91 33.36 -13.07
CA THR A 139 15.02 33.14 -12.13
C THR A 139 14.72 33.51 -10.68
N THR A 140 13.66 34.28 -10.43
CA THR A 140 13.27 34.80 -9.12
C THR A 140 12.15 33.97 -8.51
N TYR A 141 11.12 33.66 -9.31
CA TYR A 141 9.87 33.01 -8.88
C TYR A 141 9.75 31.56 -9.35
N GLY A 142 10.56 31.13 -10.31
CA GLY A 142 10.58 29.76 -10.79
C GLY A 142 10.94 28.76 -9.70
N HIS A 143 10.46 27.53 -9.87
CA HIS A 143 10.70 26.43 -8.92
C HIS A 143 10.33 26.74 -7.47
N CYS A 144 9.29 27.56 -7.28
CA CYS A 144 8.88 28.04 -5.95
C CYS A 144 9.99 28.81 -5.20
N GLY A 145 10.89 29.50 -5.92
CA GLY A 145 12.08 30.14 -5.34
C GLY A 145 11.82 31.17 -4.24
N GLN A 146 10.65 31.81 -4.24
CA GLN A 146 10.23 32.74 -3.16
C GLN A 146 9.31 32.10 -2.11
N GLN A 147 8.51 31.12 -2.50
CA GLN A 147 7.48 30.54 -1.65
C GLN A 147 7.21 29.09 -2.04
N GLU A 148 7.52 28.17 -1.14
CA GLU A 148 7.05 26.80 -1.22
C GLU A 148 5.60 26.70 -0.74
N TRP A 149 4.69 26.33 -1.63
CA TRP A 149 3.24 26.33 -1.38
C TRP A 149 2.76 25.18 -0.52
N ASN A 150 3.33 23.99 -0.71
CA ASN A 150 3.04 22.82 0.09
C ASN A 150 4.22 22.57 1.02
N SER A 151 4.77 23.60 1.67
CA SER A 151 5.91 23.46 2.57
C SER A 151 5.52 22.77 3.89
N ALA A 152 6.52 22.19 4.54
CA ALA A 152 6.42 21.76 5.94
C ALA A 152 6.07 22.94 6.89
N GLY A 153 6.32 24.18 6.47
CA GLY A 153 6.28 25.34 7.35
C GLY A 153 7.23 25.20 8.54
N GLU A 154 7.06 26.05 9.57
CA GLU A 154 7.71 25.92 10.89
C GLU A 154 7.16 24.75 11.72
N SER A 155 6.11 24.09 11.24
CA SER A 155 5.52 22.93 11.89
C SER A 155 6.31 21.69 11.50
N THR A 156 7.05 21.14 12.45
CA THR A 156 7.75 19.84 12.39
C THR A 156 6.86 18.63 12.06
N LEU A 157 5.58 18.86 11.75
CA LEU A 157 4.58 17.83 11.51
C LEU A 157 4.08 17.82 10.07
N LYS A 158 4.32 18.84 9.25
CA LYS A 158 3.94 18.82 7.82
C LYS A 158 5.09 18.29 6.99
N HIS A 159 4.90 17.21 6.27
CA HIS A 159 5.92 16.69 5.35
C HIS A 159 5.28 16.44 4.00
N ASN A 160 6.01 16.88 2.98
CA ASN A 160 5.65 17.08 1.59
C ASN A 160 6.64 16.32 0.69
N ASP A 161 6.76 15.04 0.99
CA ASP A 161 7.89 14.18 0.61
C ASP A 161 7.79 13.62 -0.82
N GLY A 162 6.73 13.96 -1.54
CA GLY A 162 6.44 13.49 -2.88
C GLY A 162 6.11 12.00 -2.97
N LEU A 163 5.62 11.37 -1.89
CA LEU A 163 5.36 9.93 -1.82
C LEU A 163 4.53 9.39 -3.00
N MET A 164 3.56 10.18 -3.49
CA MET A 164 2.69 9.79 -4.60
C MET A 164 3.42 9.74 -5.96
N PHE A 165 4.61 10.34 -6.06
CA PHE A 165 5.43 10.39 -7.27
C PHE A 165 6.50 9.30 -7.32
N ASN A 166 6.51 8.39 -6.35
CA ASN A 166 7.41 7.24 -6.36
C ASN A 166 6.81 6.08 -7.14
N ASP A 167 7.65 5.35 -7.88
CA ASP A 167 7.31 4.05 -8.45
C ASP A 167 7.55 2.95 -7.41
N TRP A 168 6.48 2.27 -6.99
CA TRP A 168 6.48 1.20 -6.00
C TRP A 168 6.34 -0.16 -6.70
N PRO A 169 7.30 -1.09 -6.51
CA PRO A 169 7.31 -2.38 -7.22
C PRO A 169 6.34 -3.41 -6.62
N PHE A 170 5.44 -2.99 -5.73
CA PHE A 170 4.47 -3.83 -5.03
C PHE A 170 3.14 -3.07 -4.89
N PRO A 171 2.00 -3.78 -4.78
CA PRO A 171 0.71 -3.15 -4.54
C PRO A 171 0.61 -2.59 -3.12
N ILE A 172 -0.03 -1.43 -2.98
CA ILE A 172 -0.38 -0.82 -1.70
C ILE A 172 -1.90 -0.65 -1.67
N PHE A 173 -2.55 -1.24 -0.67
CA PHE A 173 -4.01 -1.15 -0.47
C PHE A 173 -4.33 -0.45 0.84
N MET A 174 -5.50 0.17 0.92
CA MET A 174 -6.04 0.75 2.14
C MET A 174 -7.43 0.16 2.44
N VAL A 175 -7.63 -0.30 3.67
CA VAL A 175 -8.90 -0.87 4.15
C VAL A 175 -9.49 0.07 5.20
N ARG A 176 -10.78 0.39 5.05
CA ARG A 176 -11.53 1.26 5.97
C ARG A 176 -12.70 0.55 6.63
N ASN A 177 -13.18 -0.53 6.02
CA ASN A 177 -14.24 -1.34 6.59
C ASN A 177 -13.77 -1.96 7.92
N ALA A 178 -14.42 -1.57 9.02
CA ALA A 178 -14.07 -2.00 10.36
C ALA A 178 -14.14 -3.53 10.53
N THR A 179 -15.13 -4.19 9.92
CA THR A 179 -15.25 -5.65 9.95
C THR A 179 -14.04 -6.31 9.28
N ASN A 180 -13.64 -5.85 8.10
CA ASN A 180 -12.47 -6.40 7.42
C ASN A 180 -11.16 -6.13 8.18
N ILE A 181 -11.01 -4.96 8.80
CA ILE A 181 -9.84 -4.65 9.64
C ILE A 181 -9.74 -5.63 10.80
N GLU A 182 -10.85 -5.85 11.52
CA GLU A 182 -10.88 -6.82 12.63
C GLU A 182 -10.61 -8.24 12.13
N GLU A 183 -11.13 -8.65 10.97
CA GLU A 183 -10.82 -9.96 10.39
C GLU A 183 -9.33 -10.15 10.09
N ILE A 184 -8.66 -9.12 9.56
CA ILE A 184 -7.21 -9.16 9.28
C ILE A 184 -6.42 -9.29 10.60
N LYS A 185 -6.77 -8.49 11.61
CA LYS A 185 -6.11 -8.54 12.93
C LYS A 185 -6.32 -9.87 13.63
N ASP A 186 -7.55 -10.39 13.60
CA ASP A 186 -7.88 -11.69 14.19
C ASP A 186 -7.12 -12.82 13.49
N CYS A 187 -6.98 -12.75 12.17
CA CYS A 187 -6.22 -13.71 11.39
C CYS A 187 -4.73 -13.69 11.79
N PHE A 188 -4.13 -12.50 11.90
CA PHE A 188 -2.75 -12.36 12.41
C PHE A 188 -2.61 -12.84 13.86
N LYS A 189 -3.54 -12.49 14.74
CA LYS A 189 -3.49 -12.92 16.16
C LYS A 189 -3.53 -14.44 16.29
N ARG A 190 -4.29 -15.14 15.45
CA ARG A 190 -4.42 -16.60 15.49
C ARG A 190 -3.28 -17.33 14.77
N TYR A 191 -2.74 -16.74 13.70
CA TYR A 191 -1.84 -17.43 12.76
C TYR A 191 -0.61 -16.61 12.35
N GLY A 192 -0.19 -15.66 13.18
CA GLY A 192 1.00 -14.81 12.98
C GLY A 192 2.28 -15.35 13.62
N GLY A 193 2.19 -16.50 14.29
CA GLY A 193 3.35 -17.18 14.89
C GLY A 193 4.26 -17.86 13.85
N PRO A 194 5.35 -18.49 14.29
CA PRO A 194 6.29 -19.19 13.42
C PRO A 194 5.78 -20.57 12.94
N GLU A 195 4.68 -21.07 13.50
CA GLU A 195 4.16 -22.39 13.19
C GLU A 195 3.01 -22.33 12.18
N TYR A 196 2.95 -23.33 11.29
CA TYR A 196 1.80 -23.50 10.41
C TYR A 196 0.59 -24.01 11.19
N PRO A 197 -0.64 -23.61 10.79
CA PRO A 197 -0.99 -22.80 9.61
C PRO A 197 -0.79 -21.29 9.81
N LEU A 198 -0.51 -20.57 8.71
CA LEU A 198 -0.26 -19.12 8.69
C LEU A 198 -1.43 -18.34 8.06
N CYS A 199 -1.57 -17.07 8.45
CA CYS A 199 -2.48 -16.12 7.81
C CYS A 199 -1.84 -15.50 6.57
N GLY A 200 -2.51 -15.58 5.41
CA GLY A 200 -2.07 -14.94 4.17
C GLY A 200 -3.13 -14.02 3.59
N ILE A 201 -2.69 -13.00 2.84
CA ILE A 201 -3.57 -12.14 2.04
C ILE A 201 -3.04 -12.06 0.61
N GLN A 202 -3.95 -11.89 -0.34
CA GLN A 202 -3.65 -11.67 -1.75
C GLN A 202 -4.11 -10.27 -2.14
N LEU A 203 -3.21 -9.49 -2.73
CA LEU A 203 -3.47 -8.14 -3.25
C LEU A 203 -3.44 -8.17 -4.77
N GLU A 204 -4.56 -7.85 -5.41
CA GLU A 204 -4.72 -7.94 -6.87
C GLU A 204 -5.14 -6.58 -7.44
N ALA A 205 -4.20 -5.92 -8.12
CA ALA A 205 -4.41 -4.71 -8.91
C ALA A 205 -3.36 -4.64 -10.03
N PRO A 206 -3.42 -5.56 -11.03
CA PRO A 206 -2.49 -5.54 -12.15
C PRO A 206 -2.77 -4.33 -13.05
N MET A 207 -1.72 -3.60 -13.41
CA MET A 207 -1.74 -2.41 -14.25
C MET A 207 -1.12 -2.74 -15.60
N ASN A 208 -1.91 -2.63 -16.66
CA ASN A 208 -1.48 -2.95 -18.03
C ASN A 208 -0.47 -1.92 -18.59
N ALA A 209 -0.45 -0.72 -18.02
CA ALA A 209 0.46 0.35 -18.40
C ALA A 209 1.86 0.14 -17.80
N ALA A 210 2.91 0.44 -18.58
CA ALA A 210 4.30 0.32 -18.15
C ALA A 210 5.20 1.36 -18.83
N LYS A 211 6.33 1.65 -18.18
CA LYS A 211 7.42 2.53 -18.61
C LYS A 211 7.08 4.03 -18.57
N ASP A 212 6.42 4.54 -19.59
CA ASP A 212 6.13 5.97 -19.79
C ASP A 212 4.88 6.16 -20.67
N SER A 213 4.32 7.36 -20.69
CA SER A 213 3.07 7.64 -21.43
C SER A 213 3.24 7.47 -22.94
N VAL A 214 4.42 7.77 -23.49
CA VAL A 214 4.72 7.64 -24.92
C VAL A 214 4.68 6.18 -25.35
N ALA A 215 5.28 5.28 -24.56
CA ALA A 215 5.30 3.85 -24.81
C ALA A 215 3.91 3.22 -24.61
N CYS A 216 3.15 3.69 -23.63
CA CYS A 216 1.80 3.19 -23.34
C CYS A 216 0.80 3.57 -24.44
N ILE A 217 0.76 4.83 -24.88
CA ILE A 217 -0.18 5.30 -25.91
C ILE A 217 0.13 4.71 -27.29
N ARG A 218 1.41 4.40 -27.56
CA ARG A 218 1.83 3.80 -28.83
C ARG A 218 1.37 2.34 -29.00
N ARG A 219 1.14 1.62 -27.91
CA ARG A 219 0.75 0.19 -27.91
C ARG A 219 -0.76 0.04 -27.91
#